data_AF-A0A496QSP2-F1
#
_entry.id   AF-A0A496QSP2-F1
#
_cell.length_a   1.000
_cell.length_b   1.000
_cell.length_c   1.000
_cell.angle_alpha   90.00
_cell.angle_beta   90.00
_cell.angle_gamma   90.00
#
_symmetry.space_group_name_H-M   'P 1'
#
loop_
_entity.id
_entity.type
_entity.pdbx_description
1 polymer ?
#
loop_
_entity_poly.entity_id
_entity_poly.type
_entity_poly.pdbx_seq_one_letter_code
_entity_poly.pdbx_strand_id
1 'polypeptide(L)'
;MFLFLIFNWRGGTYIVEKLNRRKVDRVINFFMPEKMIWPLLVSWAGIFIDRFLDLGLLGYAFWNVGSIFLVLYALQGIGILKYLFNRYNFSRLTRVFIGLALVIMLFWPGVNLLVIVGIPALGVSELWIKYRKL
;
A
#
# COMPACT_ATOMS: atom_id res chain seq x y z
N MET A 1 17.53 -3.56 16.54
CA MET A 1 16.13 -3.87 16.19
C MET A 1 15.88 -3.97 14.68
N PHE A 2 16.25 -2.97 13.87
CA PHE A 2 16.11 -3.01 12.39
C PHE A 2 16.82 -4.18 11.69
N LEU A 3 18.01 -4.59 12.16
CA LEU A 3 18.73 -5.75 11.60
C LEU A 3 17.94 -7.06 11.77
N PHE A 4 17.19 -7.18 12.86
CA PHE A 4 16.40 -8.37 13.14
C PHE A 4 15.21 -8.50 12.19
N LEU A 5 14.56 -7.37 11.85
CA LEU A 5 13.47 -7.31 10.87
C LEU A 5 13.96 -7.65 9.45
N ILE A 6 15.15 -7.17 9.08
CA ILE A 6 15.78 -7.49 7.78
C ILE A 6 16.14 -8.98 7.70
N PHE A 7 16.64 -9.55 8.81
CA PHE A 7 17.00 -10.96 8.87
C PHE A 7 15.76 -11.86 8.81
N ASN A 8 14.70 -11.49 9.52
CA ASN A 8 13.44 -12.23 9.53
C ASN A 8 12.74 -12.19 8.16
N TRP A 9 12.75 -11.02 7.49
CA TRP A 9 12.28 -10.88 6.11
C TRP A 9 13.06 -11.76 5.13
N ARG A 10 14.40 -11.80 5.25
CA ARG A 10 15.24 -12.68 4.41
C ARG A 10 14.97 -14.16 4.67
N GLY A 11 14.87 -14.57 5.93
CA GLY A 11 14.56 -15.94 6.33
C GLY A 11 13.23 -16.41 5.75
N GLY A 12 12.19 -15.58 5.87
CA GLY A 12 10.87 -15.85 5.30
C GLY A 12 10.92 -16.02 3.77
N THR A 13 11.59 -15.10 3.06
CA THR A 13 11.68 -15.21 1.58
C THR A 13 12.48 -16.43 1.12
N TYR A 14 13.57 -16.78 1.82
CA TYR A 14 14.41 -17.92 1.45
C TYR A 14 13.73 -19.27 1.70
N ILE A 15 13.01 -19.39 2.82
CA ILE A 15 12.26 -20.59 3.18
C ILE A 15 11.06 -20.76 2.22
N VAL A 16 10.36 -19.68 1.89
CA VAL A 16 9.19 -19.72 1.01
C VAL A 16 9.58 -19.98 -0.46
N GLU A 17 10.69 -19.43 -0.95
CA GLU A 17 11.23 -19.76 -2.29
C GLU A 17 11.70 -21.22 -2.39
N LYS A 18 12.20 -21.80 -1.29
CA LYS A 18 12.66 -23.18 -1.25
C LYS A 18 11.51 -24.19 -1.15
N LEU A 19 10.42 -23.84 -0.48
CA LEU A 19 9.25 -24.73 -0.27
C LEU A 19 8.20 -24.66 -1.38
N ASN A 20 8.06 -23.54 -2.09
CA ASN A 20 7.02 -23.38 -3.11
C ASN A 20 7.63 -23.12 -4.49
N ARG A 21 7.60 -24.12 -5.38
CA ARG A 21 7.92 -23.98 -6.83
C ARG A 21 6.95 -23.04 -7.58
N ARG A 22 5.99 -22.43 -6.90
CA ARG A 22 5.20 -21.30 -7.42
C ARG A 22 5.79 -20.02 -6.86
N LYS A 23 6.33 -19.17 -7.74
CA LYS A 23 6.65 -17.77 -7.44
C LYS A 23 5.46 -17.21 -6.68
N VAL A 24 5.62 -16.92 -5.39
CA VAL A 24 4.60 -16.19 -4.61
C VAL A 24 4.17 -15.05 -5.51
N ASP A 25 2.90 -15.02 -5.91
CA ASP A 25 2.40 -13.99 -6.80
C ASP A 25 2.75 -12.67 -6.15
N ARG A 26 3.78 -12.04 -6.72
CA ARG A 26 4.44 -10.93 -6.03
C ARG A 26 3.36 -9.89 -5.85
N VAL A 27 3.36 -9.17 -4.73
CA VAL A 27 2.56 -7.94 -4.54
C VAL A 27 2.64 -7.01 -5.77
N ILE A 28 3.70 -7.15 -6.57
CA ILE A 28 3.84 -6.57 -7.91
C ILE A 28 2.65 -6.89 -8.83
N ASN A 29 2.01 -8.04 -8.84
CA ASN A 29 0.92 -8.38 -9.76
C ASN A 29 -0.46 -8.00 -9.21
N PHE A 30 -0.56 -7.46 -8.00
CA PHE A 30 -1.82 -7.04 -7.42
C PHE A 30 -2.37 -5.82 -8.17
N PHE A 31 -3.59 -5.93 -8.68
CA PHE A 31 -4.27 -4.89 -9.44
C PHE A 31 -5.74 -4.81 -9.00
N MET A 32 -6.19 -3.61 -8.63
CA MET A 32 -7.61 -3.39 -8.34
C MET A 32 -8.38 -3.03 -9.61
N PRO A 33 -9.56 -3.64 -9.84
CA PRO A 33 -10.46 -3.22 -10.90
C PRO A 33 -10.85 -1.74 -10.75
N GLU A 34 -10.96 -1.02 -11.87
CA GLU A 34 -11.34 0.40 -11.90
C GLU A 34 -12.67 0.68 -11.19
N LYS A 35 -13.63 -0.25 -11.30
CA LYS A 35 -14.94 -0.16 -10.62
C LYS A 35 -14.83 -0.05 -9.09
N MET A 36 -13.73 -0.52 -8.50
CA MET A 36 -13.49 -0.50 -7.05
C MET A 36 -13.08 0.89 -6.52
N ILE A 37 -12.87 1.89 -7.39
CA ILE A 37 -12.73 3.29 -6.96
C ILE A 37 -14.02 3.77 -6.28
N TRP A 38 -15.18 3.36 -6.78
CA TRP A 38 -16.46 3.90 -6.30
C TRP A 38 -16.74 3.58 -4.83
N PRO A 39 -16.60 2.33 -4.35
CA PRO A 39 -16.69 2.03 -2.92
C PRO A 39 -15.71 2.84 -2.06
N LEU A 40 -14.48 3.08 -2.53
CA LEU A 40 -13.51 3.93 -1.84
C LEU A 40 -14.06 5.36 -1.73
N LEU A 41 -14.44 5.98 -2.84
CA LEU A 41 -14.95 7.35 -2.86
C LEU A 41 -16.22 7.52 -2.03
N VAL A 42 -17.18 6.61 -2.16
CA VAL A 42 -18.43 6.63 -1.39
C VAL A 42 -18.15 6.49 0.11
N SER A 43 -17.25 5.60 0.49
CA SER A 43 -16.91 5.40 1.90
C SER A 43 -16.20 6.61 2.49
N TRP A 44 -15.26 7.20 1.76
CA TRP A 44 -14.55 8.41 2.21
C TRP A 44 -15.45 9.65 2.23
N ALA A 45 -16.41 9.77 1.30
CA ALA A 45 -17.46 10.78 1.36
C ALA A 45 -18.36 10.58 2.59
N GLY A 46 -18.74 9.33 2.88
CA GLY A 46 -19.48 8.96 4.09
C GLY A 46 -18.74 9.34 5.37
N ILE A 47 -17.43 9.03 5.47
CA ILE A 47 -16.56 9.44 6.58
C ILE A 47 -16.51 10.98 6.71
N PHE A 48 -16.46 11.70 5.59
CA PHE A 48 -16.45 13.15 5.61
C PHE A 48 -17.76 13.71 6.17
N ILE A 49 -18.91 13.17 5.74
CA ILE A 49 -20.24 13.55 6.24
C ILE A 49 -20.39 13.19 7.73
N ASP A 50 -19.91 12.01 8.13
CA ASP A 50 -19.90 11.54 9.53
C ASP A 50 -19.23 12.54 10.47
N ARG A 51 -18.14 13.18 10.02
CA ARG A 51 -17.45 14.21 10.79
C ARG A 51 -18.28 15.47 11.05
N PHE A 52 -19.34 15.74 10.29
CA PHE A 52 -20.24 16.89 10.50
C PHE A 52 -21.58 16.52 11.13
N LEU A 53 -22.11 15.34 10.82
CA LEU A 53 -23.47 14.95 11.17
C LEU A 53 -23.57 13.81 12.21
N ASP A 54 -22.44 13.25 12.66
CA ASP A 54 -22.35 12.13 13.61
C ASP A 54 -23.33 10.99 13.29
N LEU A 55 -22.98 10.19 12.28
CA LEU A 55 -23.86 9.15 11.72
C LEU A 55 -23.92 7.88 12.58
N GLY A 56 -23.25 7.85 13.73
CA GLY A 56 -23.23 6.73 14.67
C GLY A 56 -22.78 5.42 14.02
N LEU A 57 -23.65 4.40 14.03
CA LEU A 57 -23.36 3.06 13.48
C LEU A 57 -23.00 3.08 11.99
N LEU A 58 -23.60 3.98 11.21
CA LEU A 58 -23.29 4.12 9.79
C LEU A 58 -21.89 4.73 9.58
N GLY A 59 -21.47 5.66 10.45
CA GLY A 59 -20.12 6.20 10.47
C GLY A 59 -19.07 5.09 10.58
N TYR A 60 -19.24 4.18 11.54
CA TYR A 60 -18.35 3.03 11.71
C TYR A 60 -18.29 2.12 10.47
N ALA A 61 -19.41 1.89 9.79
CA ALA A 61 -19.44 1.10 8.57
C ALA A 61 -18.60 1.76 7.46
N PHE A 62 -18.76 3.08 7.25
CA PHE A 62 -17.97 3.83 6.28
C PHE A 62 -16.47 3.84 6.62
N TRP A 63 -16.11 4.01 7.90
CA TRP A 63 -14.71 3.94 8.35
C TRP A 63 -14.06 2.58 8.07
N ASN A 64 -14.80 1.49 8.29
CA ASN A 64 -14.31 0.14 8.02
C ASN A 64 -14.11 -0.10 6.52
N VAL A 65 -15.14 0.17 5.72
CA VAL A 65 -15.08 -0.03 4.27
C VAL A 65 -14.00 0.86 3.66
N GLY A 66 -13.96 2.14 4.03
CA GLY A 66 -12.96 3.10 3.57
C GLY A 66 -11.53 2.67 3.89
N SER A 67 -11.31 2.14 5.10
CA SER A 67 -10.00 1.65 5.56
C SER A 67 -9.58 0.37 4.83
N ILE A 68 -10.50 -0.57 4.62
CA ILE A 68 -10.25 -1.79 3.84
C ILE A 68 -9.80 -1.43 2.42
N PHE A 69 -10.55 -0.57 1.73
CA PHE A 69 -10.16 -0.14 0.38
C PHE A 69 -8.86 0.66 0.37
N LEU A 70 -8.60 1.49 1.38
CA LEU A 70 -7.33 2.19 1.51
C LEU A 70 -6.15 1.20 1.60
N VAL A 71 -6.27 0.14 2.39
CA VAL A 71 -5.24 -0.91 2.49
C VAL A 71 -5.06 -1.63 1.15
N LEU A 72 -6.15 -1.96 0.46
CA LEU A 72 -6.09 -2.64 -0.84
C LEU A 72 -5.39 -1.77 -1.89
N TYR A 73 -5.70 -0.49 -1.96
CA TYR A 73 -4.98 0.44 -2.83
C TYR A 73 -3.53 0.66 -2.39
N ALA A 74 -3.24 0.63 -1.08
CA ALA A 74 -1.86 0.69 -0.60
C ALA A 74 -1.05 -0.53 -1.06
N LEU A 75 -1.63 -1.73 -1.08
CA LEU A 75 -0.99 -2.93 -1.62
C LEU A 75 -0.66 -2.77 -3.11
N GLN A 76 -1.58 -2.21 -3.90
CA GLN A 76 -1.32 -1.88 -5.30
C GLN A 76 -0.19 -0.85 -5.45
N GLY A 77 -0.19 0.20 -4.62
CA GLY A 77 0.86 1.22 -4.57
C GLY A 77 2.24 0.63 -4.25
N ILE A 78 2.33 -0.27 -3.28
CA ILE A 78 3.57 -1.01 -2.97
C ILE A 78 4.00 -1.87 -4.16
N GLY A 79 3.05 -2.49 -4.87
CA GLY A 79 3.32 -3.24 -6.09
C GLY A 79 3.97 -2.38 -7.18
N ILE A 80 3.47 -1.14 -7.36
CA ILE A 80 3.98 -0.17 -8.33
C ILE A 80 5.36 0.33 -7.90
N LEU A 81 5.55 0.67 -6.63
CA LEU A 81 6.87 1.05 -6.10
C LEU A 81 7.93 -0.03 -6.39
N LYS A 82 7.59 -1.30 -6.14
CA LYS A 82 8.46 -2.43 -6.47
C LYS A 82 8.71 -2.55 -7.98
N TYR A 83 7.71 -2.31 -8.82
CA TYR A 83 7.86 -2.27 -10.27
C TYR A 83 8.82 -1.16 -10.70
N LEU A 84 8.64 0.07 -10.20
CA LEU A 84 9.50 1.23 -10.49
C LEU A 84 10.94 1.00 -10.03
N PHE A 85 11.15 0.42 -8.85
CA PHE A 85 12.50 0.07 -8.39
C PHE A 85 13.21 -0.94 -9.30
N ASN A 86 12.46 -1.87 -9.91
CA ASN A 86 13.00 -2.79 -10.90
C ASN A 86 13.25 -2.09 -12.23
N ARG A 87 12.32 -1.27 -12.71
CA ARG A 87 12.43 -0.53 -13.98
C ARG A 87 13.63 0.40 -14.02
N TYR A 88 13.85 1.16 -12.94
CA TYR A 88 14.96 2.12 -12.84
C TYR A 88 16.24 1.52 -12.25
N ASN A 89 16.36 0.19 -12.15
CA ASN A 89 17.54 -0.51 -11.62
C ASN A 89 18.03 0.01 -10.26
N PHE A 90 17.10 0.36 -9.35
CA PHE A 90 17.47 0.81 -8.01
C PHE A 90 18.30 -0.26 -7.29
N SER A 91 19.46 0.15 -6.77
CA SER A 91 20.36 -0.73 -6.03
C SER A 91 19.65 -1.35 -4.82
N ARG A 92 20.09 -2.52 -4.38
CA ARG A 92 19.52 -3.21 -3.21
C ARG A 92 19.59 -2.35 -1.95
N LEU A 93 20.65 -1.56 -1.81
CA LEU A 93 20.85 -0.65 -0.69
C LEU A 93 19.80 0.46 -0.71
N THR A 94 19.59 1.10 -1.87
CA THR A 94 18.61 2.18 -2.04
C THR A 94 17.19 1.71 -1.74
N ARG A 95 16.81 0.49 -2.16
CA ARG A 95 15.50 -0.09 -1.84
C ARG A 95 15.29 -0.27 -0.34
N VAL A 96 16.33 -0.71 0.38
CA VAL A 96 16.28 -0.86 1.84
C VAL A 96 16.16 0.50 2.51
N PHE A 97 16.95 1.50 2.10
CA PHE A 97 16.87 2.85 2.64
C PHE A 97 15.49 3.49 2.43
N ILE A 98 14.89 3.36 1.24
CA ILE A 98 13.54 3.88 0.99
C ILE A 98 12.52 3.13 1.86
N GLY A 99 12.62 1.81 1.96
CA GLY A 99 11.74 1.03 2.84
C GLY A 99 11.85 1.45 4.31
N LEU A 100 13.08 1.66 4.81
CA LEU A 100 13.34 2.17 6.15
C LEU A 100 12.78 3.57 6.34
N ALA A 101 12.99 4.46 5.39
CA ALA A 101 12.46 5.83 5.43
C ALA A 101 10.92 5.83 5.52
N LEU A 102 10.24 5.01 4.72
CA LEU A 102 8.78 4.87 4.77
C LEU A 102 8.29 4.36 6.14
N VAL A 103 9.00 3.39 6.73
CA VAL A 103 8.68 2.88 8.06
C VAL A 103 8.90 3.97 9.12
N ILE A 104 10.02 4.68 9.08
CA ILE A 104 10.32 5.78 10.02
C ILE A 104 9.27 6.89 9.90
N MET A 105 8.90 7.28 8.68
CA MET A 105 7.87 8.28 8.41
C MET A 105 6.51 7.88 8.99
N LEU A 106 6.18 6.59 9.04
CA LEU A 106 4.94 6.10 9.64
C LEU A 106 4.84 6.35 11.15
N PHE A 107 5.98 6.38 11.85
CA PHE A 107 6.03 6.66 13.29
C PHE A 107 6.17 8.15 13.61
N TRP A 108 6.36 9.00 12.61
CA TRP A 108 6.49 10.43 12.81
C TRP A 108 5.11 11.11 12.67
N PRO A 109 4.56 11.73 13.73
CA PRO A 109 3.28 12.42 13.67
C PRO A 109 3.25 13.49 12.57
N GLY A 110 2.16 13.54 11.81
CA GLY A 110 1.97 14.49 10.70
C GLY A 110 2.57 14.00 9.38
N VAL A 111 3.79 13.46 9.41
CA VAL A 111 4.44 12.87 8.21
C VAL A 111 3.84 11.50 7.88
N ASN A 112 3.40 10.75 8.89
CA ASN A 112 2.75 9.46 8.72
C ASN A 112 1.54 9.50 7.78
N LEU A 113 0.82 10.62 7.74
CA LEU A 113 -0.29 10.85 6.79
C LEU A 113 0.18 10.78 5.34
N LEU A 114 1.39 11.25 5.02
CA LEU A 114 1.94 11.14 3.67
C LEU A 114 2.15 9.68 3.26
N VAL A 115 2.52 8.81 4.20
CA VAL A 115 2.68 7.37 3.92
C VAL A 115 1.32 6.69 3.82
N ILE A 116 0.45 6.96 4.81
CA ILE A 116 -0.88 6.36 4.92
C ILE A 116 -1.77 6.74 3.74
N VAL A 117 -1.68 7.97 3.24
CA VAL A 117 -2.48 8.45 2.11
C VAL A 117 -1.71 8.33 0.80
N GLY A 118 -0.41 8.66 0.78
CA GLY A 118 0.38 8.72 -0.45
C GLY A 118 0.62 7.35 -1.09
N ILE A 119 0.84 6.29 -0.32
CA ILE A 119 0.98 4.94 -0.88
C ILE A 119 -0.32 4.47 -1.55
N PRO A 120 -1.50 4.54 -0.89
CA PRO A 120 -2.76 4.22 -1.56
C PRO A 120 -3.06 5.17 -2.73
N ALA A 121 -2.78 6.47 -2.60
CA ALA A 121 -2.98 7.42 -3.69
C ALA A 121 -2.16 7.03 -4.93
N LEU A 122 -0.93 6.55 -4.75
CA LEU A 122 -0.11 5.98 -5.81
C LEU A 122 -0.71 4.69 -6.40
N GLY A 123 -1.39 3.89 -5.58
CA GLY A 123 -2.17 2.74 -6.04
C GLY A 123 -3.38 3.13 -6.88
N VAL A 124 -4.12 4.16 -6.45
CA VAL A 124 -5.27 4.71 -7.17
C VAL A 124 -4.80 5.37 -8.48
N SER A 125 -3.66 6.06 -8.47
CA SER A 125 -3.18 6.79 -9.65
C SER A 125 -2.81 5.89 -10.83
N GLU A 126 -2.51 4.61 -10.61
CA GLU A 126 -2.31 3.60 -11.67
C GLU A 126 -3.54 3.42 -12.56
N LEU A 127 -4.74 3.73 -12.06
CA LEU A 127 -5.97 3.60 -12.83
C LEU A 127 -6.02 4.61 -13.99
N TRP A 128 -5.40 5.78 -13.82
CA TRP A 128 -5.28 6.79 -14.87
C TRP A 128 -3.92 6.73 -15.57
N ILE A 129 -2.84 6.72 -14.80
CA ILE A 129 -1.45 6.71 -15.28
C ILE A 129 -0.95 5.28 -15.14
N LYS A 130 -1.14 4.46 -16.17
CA LYS A 130 -0.78 3.03 -16.17
C LYS A 130 0.74 2.83 -16.07
N TYR A 131 1.36 3.05 -14.91
CA TYR A 131 2.82 3.09 -14.70
C TYR A 131 3.52 1.81 -15.15
N ARG A 132 2.79 0.69 -15.13
CA ARG A 132 3.30 -0.63 -15.54
C ARG A 132 3.33 -0.86 -17.05
N LYS A 133 2.66 0.00 -17.83
CA LYS A 133 2.58 -0.07 -19.29
C LYS A 133 3.35 1.05 -20.00
N LEU A 134 3.77 2.08 -19.27
CA LEU A 134 4.72 3.10 -19.77
C LEU A 134 6.06 2.45 -20.06
#